data_AF-Q2MKH2-F1
#
_entry.id   AF-Q2MKH2-F1
#
_cell.length_a   1.000
_cell.length_b   1.000
_cell.length_c   1.000
_cell.angle_alpha   90.00
_cell.angle_beta   90.00
_cell.angle_gamma   90.00
#
_symmetry.space_group_name_H-M   'P 1'
#
loop_
_entity.id
_entity.type
_entity.pdbx_description
1 polymer ?
#
loop_
_entity_poly.entity_id
_entity_poly.type
_entity_poly.pdbx_seq_one_letter_code
_entity_poly.pdbx_strand_id
1 'polypeptide(L)'
;EIWQANAGGRYRHKKDTYLAPIDPNFGGCGRALTDENGYYYFRTVKPGPYPWRNYVNSWRPAHIHFSVFGSGFAQRLITQMYFEGDPLIPVCPILATVPDPEALGRLVAPLDLNASAPFDSLTYRFDIVLHG
;
A
#
# COMPACT_ATOMS: atom_id res chain seq x y z
N GLU A 1 8.53 6.13 -4.23
CA GLU A 1 7.80 7.00 -3.27
C GLU A 1 6.54 6.28 -2.83
N ILE A 2 6.06 6.56 -1.62
CA ILE A 2 4.85 5.96 -1.07
C ILE A 2 3.94 6.99 -0.38
N TRP A 3 2.65 6.71 -0.35
CA TRP A 3 1.69 7.42 0.51
C TRP A 3 0.56 6.51 0.99
N GLN A 4 -0.01 6.81 2.15
CA GLN A 4 -1.03 5.98 2.80
C GLN A 4 -1.85 6.76 3.84
N ALA A 5 -2.96 6.15 4.26
CA ALA A 5 -3.72 6.57 5.44
C ALA A 5 -2.99 6.17 6.75
N ASN A 6 -3.44 6.72 7.87
CA ASN A 6 -3.03 6.26 9.20
C ASN A 6 -3.68 4.91 9.58
N ALA A 7 -3.42 4.43 10.80
CA ALA A 7 -3.97 3.17 11.33
C ALA A 7 -5.51 3.11 11.35
N GLY A 8 -6.18 4.27 11.38
CA GLY A 8 -7.64 4.38 11.36
C GLY A 8 -8.24 4.60 9.96
N GLY A 9 -7.44 4.54 8.89
CA GLY A 9 -7.93 4.78 7.53
C GLY A 9 -8.14 6.26 7.18
N ARG A 10 -7.57 7.20 7.96
CA ARG A 10 -7.63 8.64 7.69
C ARG A 10 -6.37 9.13 6.97
N TYR A 11 -6.54 9.75 5.81
CA TYR A 11 -5.48 10.49 5.14
C TYR A 11 -5.31 11.89 5.73
N ARG A 12 -4.05 12.35 5.79
CA ARG A 12 -3.72 13.75 6.07
C ARG A 12 -3.90 14.61 4.81
N HIS A 13 -5.13 14.69 4.32
CA HIS A 13 -5.48 15.45 3.13
C HIS A 13 -6.77 16.23 3.35
N LYS A 14 -6.80 17.50 2.91
CA LYS A 14 -7.93 18.43 3.16
C LYS A 14 -9.29 17.94 2.64
N LYS A 15 -9.31 17.06 1.63
CA LYS A 15 -10.54 16.49 1.07
C LYS A 15 -11.00 15.21 1.78
N ASP A 16 -10.17 14.64 2.66
CA ASP A 16 -10.59 13.51 3.45
C ASP A 16 -11.44 13.98 4.63
N THR A 17 -12.73 13.64 4.56
CA THR A 17 -13.77 13.99 5.54
C THR A 17 -14.24 12.78 6.34
N TYR A 18 -13.55 11.63 6.25
CA TYR A 18 -13.87 10.47 7.07
C TYR A 18 -13.73 10.81 8.56
N LEU A 19 -14.62 10.28 9.40
CA LEU A 19 -14.71 10.62 10.81
C LEU A 19 -13.53 10.11 11.65
N ALA A 20 -12.77 9.12 11.17
CA ALA A 20 -11.60 8.63 11.87
C ALA A 20 -10.60 9.77 12.17
N PRO A 21 -10.00 9.80 13.36
CA PRO A 21 -9.15 10.90 13.79
C PRO A 21 -7.85 10.97 12.99
N ILE A 22 -7.31 12.17 12.86
CA ILE A 22 -5.92 12.36 12.43
C ILE A 22 -5.01 11.94 13.59
N ASP A 23 -3.96 11.21 13.26
CA ASP A 23 -2.87 10.96 14.21
C ASP A 23 -1.88 12.13 14.11
N PRO A 24 -1.66 12.92 15.19
CA PRO A 24 -0.77 14.07 15.16
C PRO A 24 0.68 13.71 14.82
N ASN A 25 1.12 12.47 15.11
CA ASN A 25 2.48 11.98 14.91
C ASN A 25 2.67 11.26 13.57
N PHE A 26 1.62 11.14 12.75
CA PHE A 26 1.68 10.41 11.48
C PHE A 26 1.46 11.33 10.26
N GLY A 27 2.44 11.36 9.36
CA GLY A 27 2.37 12.08 8.08
C GLY A 27 1.74 11.27 6.95
N GLY A 28 2.17 10.02 6.79
CA GLY A 28 1.65 9.09 5.77
C GLY A 28 2.32 9.16 4.40
N CYS A 29 3.50 9.79 4.27
CA CYS A 29 4.26 9.88 3.01
C CYS A 29 5.72 9.47 3.23
N GLY A 30 6.34 8.86 2.23
CA GLY A 30 7.75 8.44 2.29
C GLY A 30 8.40 8.38 0.90
N ARG A 31 9.72 8.50 0.85
CA ARG A 31 10.51 8.28 -0.37
C ARG A 31 11.86 7.67 -0.02
N ALA A 32 12.34 6.79 -0.89
CA ALA A 32 13.65 6.19 -0.83
C ALA A 32 14.13 5.93 -2.26
N LEU A 33 15.43 5.80 -2.43
CA LEU A 33 16.03 5.22 -3.63
C LEU A 33 16.31 3.75 -3.36
N THR A 34 16.26 2.93 -4.41
CA THR A 34 16.72 1.55 -4.31
C THR A 34 18.24 1.53 -4.13
N ASP A 35 18.76 0.51 -3.46
CA ASP A 35 20.19 0.24 -3.42
C ASP A 35 20.71 -0.31 -4.76
N GLU A 36 22.01 -0.64 -4.79
CA GLU A 36 22.70 -1.20 -5.96
C GLU A 36 22.17 -2.57 -6.40
N ASN A 37 21.46 -3.28 -5.52
CA ASN A 37 20.82 -4.57 -5.79
C ASN A 37 19.32 -4.43 -6.10
N GLY A 38 18.79 -3.21 -6.13
CA GLY A 38 17.38 -2.91 -6.40
C GLY A 38 16.45 -3.00 -5.18
N TYR A 39 16.97 -3.21 -3.97
CA TYR A 39 16.14 -3.27 -2.77
C TYR A 39 15.76 -1.88 -2.27
N TYR A 40 14.56 -1.77 -1.69
CA TYR A 40 14.10 -0.59 -0.99
C TYR A 40 13.52 -0.98 0.38
N TYR A 41 13.48 -0.05 1.31
CA TYR A 41 12.90 -0.28 2.63
C TYR A 41 12.12 0.94 3.11
N PHE A 42 10.98 0.68 3.76
CA PHE A 42 10.19 1.67 4.48
C PHE A 42 9.78 1.10 5.83
N ARG A 43 9.87 1.92 6.88
CA ARG A 43 9.22 1.65 8.17
C ARG A 43 8.01 2.55 8.31
N THR A 44 6.84 1.97 8.54
CA THR A 44 5.56 2.69 8.62
C THR A 44 4.59 1.97 9.54
N VAL A 45 3.43 2.58 9.78
CA VAL A 45 2.28 1.96 10.47
C VAL A 45 1.39 1.30 9.42
N LYS A 46 0.91 0.08 9.67
CA LYS A 46 -0.07 -0.57 8.77
C LYS A 46 -1.32 0.32 8.66
N PRO A 47 -1.73 0.76 7.46
CA PRO A 47 -2.89 1.62 7.30
C PRO A 47 -4.17 0.86 7.62
N GLY A 48 -5.16 1.55 8.18
CA GLY A 48 -6.50 1.02 8.34
C GLY A 48 -7.26 1.00 7.00
N PRO A 49 -8.24 0.09 6.84
CA PRO A 49 -9.21 0.20 5.75
C PRO A 49 -10.05 1.47 5.93
N TYR A 50 -10.62 1.99 4.83
CA TYR A 50 -11.46 3.19 4.89
C TYR A 50 -12.66 3.13 3.94
N PRO A 51 -13.79 3.74 4.32
CA PRO A 51 -14.97 3.81 3.48
C PRO A 51 -14.78 4.84 2.37
N TRP A 52 -15.44 4.63 1.23
CA TRP A 52 -15.41 5.58 0.12
C TRP A 52 -16.73 5.54 -0.65
N ARG A 53 -17.05 6.66 -1.30
CA ARG A 53 -18.33 6.84 -2.02
C ARG A 53 -18.27 6.18 -3.39
N ASN A 54 -18.45 4.87 -3.44
CA ASN A 54 -18.61 4.10 -4.68
C ASN A 54 -20.00 3.45 -4.75
N TYR A 55 -20.21 2.32 -4.05
CA TYR A 55 -21.55 1.81 -3.74
C TYR A 55 -21.99 2.27 -2.34
N VAL A 56 -23.21 1.87 -1.92
CA VAL A 56 -23.78 2.23 -0.61
C VAL A 56 -22.84 1.87 0.55
N ASN A 57 -22.19 0.71 0.49
CA ASN A 57 -21.23 0.26 1.49
C ASN A 57 -19.97 -0.27 0.80
N SER A 58 -19.04 0.64 0.47
CA SER A 58 -17.76 0.29 -0.12
C SER A 58 -16.62 0.66 0.80
N TRP A 59 -15.73 -0.31 1.01
CA TRP A 59 -14.50 -0.15 1.78
C TRP A 59 -13.30 -0.45 0.90
N ARG A 60 -12.23 0.29 1.12
CA ARG A 60 -10.91 -0.09 0.58
C ARG A 60 -10.23 -1.02 1.59
N PRO A 61 -9.60 -2.12 1.15
CA PRO A 61 -8.68 -2.87 2.00
C PRO A 61 -7.55 -1.97 2.48
N ALA A 62 -6.81 -2.40 3.50
CA ALA A 62 -5.58 -1.74 3.88
C ALA A 62 -4.63 -1.71 2.67
N HIS A 63 -4.14 -0.53 2.30
CA HIS A 63 -3.22 -0.39 1.17
C HIS A 63 -2.24 0.77 1.33
N ILE A 64 -1.08 0.62 0.70
CA ILE A 64 -0.09 1.66 0.52
C ILE A 64 0.01 1.95 -0.97
N HIS A 65 -0.06 3.22 -1.36
CA HIS A 65 0.18 3.61 -2.74
C HIS A 65 1.67 3.71 -3.02
N PHE A 66 2.08 3.26 -4.21
CA PHE A 66 3.46 3.32 -4.68
C PHE A 66 3.55 4.13 -5.98
N SER A 67 4.58 4.97 -6.05
CA SER A 67 5.03 5.67 -7.24
C SER A 67 6.49 5.26 -7.49
N VAL A 68 6.73 4.59 -8.62
CA VAL A 68 8.03 4.03 -8.99
C VAL A 68 8.48 4.65 -10.31
N PHE A 69 9.76 5.04 -10.34
CA PHE A 69 10.46 5.50 -11.52
C PHE A 69 11.53 4.46 -11.86
N GLY A 70 11.51 3.94 -13.08
CA GLY A 70 12.58 3.10 -13.61
C GLY A 70 13.72 3.95 -14.20
N SER A 71 14.59 3.31 -14.99
CA SER A 71 15.64 3.97 -15.77
C SER A 71 15.12 4.69 -17.01
N GLY A 72 13.96 4.28 -17.53
CA GLY A 72 13.32 4.87 -18.70
C GLY A 72 11.92 5.45 -18.42
N PHE A 73 11.50 6.42 -19.22
CA PHE A 73 10.17 7.04 -19.11
C PHE A 73 9.02 6.01 -19.19
N ALA A 74 9.16 5.01 -20.07
CA ALA A 74 8.17 3.95 -20.27
C ALA A 74 7.99 3.03 -19.05
N GLN A 75 8.89 3.07 -18.07
CA GLN A 75 8.84 2.25 -16.85
C GLN A 75 8.13 2.95 -15.68
N ARG A 76 7.61 4.17 -15.88
CA ARG A 76 6.90 4.91 -14.83
C ARG A 76 5.63 4.16 -14.41
N LEU A 77 5.55 3.76 -13.14
CA LEU A 77 4.42 2.99 -12.61
C LEU A 77 3.84 3.62 -11.33
N ILE A 78 2.51 3.74 -11.29
CA ILE A 78 1.77 3.93 -10.03
C ILE A 78 0.96 2.68 -9.77
N THR A 79 1.08 2.14 -8.56
CA THR A 79 0.36 0.93 -8.13
C THR A 79 -0.05 1.04 -6.66
N GLN A 80 -0.73 0.01 -6.17
CA GLN A 80 -1.13 -0.11 -4.77
C GLN A 80 -0.71 -1.48 -4.24
N MET A 81 -0.06 -1.48 -3.08
CA MET A 81 0.27 -2.67 -2.31
C MET A 81 -0.85 -2.96 -1.31
N TYR A 82 -1.27 -4.21 -1.22
CA TYR A 82 -2.23 -4.72 -0.25
C TYR A 82 -1.55 -5.70 0.71
N PHE A 83 -2.23 -6.11 1.78
CA PHE A 83 -1.66 -6.99 2.80
C PHE A 83 -2.26 -8.39 2.72
N GLU A 84 -1.41 -9.40 2.84
CA GLU A 84 -1.83 -10.80 2.94
C GLU A 84 -2.93 -11.01 4.00
N GLY A 85 -3.96 -11.76 3.62
CA GLY A 85 -5.08 -12.12 4.48
C GLY A 85 -6.16 -11.06 4.67
N ASP A 86 -6.07 -9.88 4.03
CA ASP A 86 -7.12 -8.86 4.14
C ASP A 86 -8.43 -9.31 3.45
N PRO A 87 -9.53 -9.49 4.21
CA PRO A 87 -10.79 -10.01 3.67
C PRO A 87 -11.53 -8.99 2.78
N LEU A 88 -11.08 -7.73 2.73
CA LEU A 88 -11.65 -6.71 1.85
C LEU A 88 -11.08 -6.77 0.42
N ILE A 89 -10.00 -7.52 0.19
CA ILE A 89 -9.38 -7.66 -1.13
C ILE A 89 -10.38 -8.23 -2.16
N PRO A 90 -11.06 -9.38 -1.91
CA PRO A 90 -11.93 -10.00 -2.91
C PRO A 90 -13.16 -9.17 -3.28
N VAL A 91 -13.57 -8.25 -2.41
CA VAL A 91 -14.78 -7.43 -2.58
C VAL A 91 -14.48 -6.00 -3.04
N CYS A 92 -13.21 -5.66 -3.25
CA CYS A 92 -12.81 -4.30 -3.62
C CYS A 92 -12.98 -4.05 -5.13
N PRO A 93 -13.85 -3.12 -5.56
CA PRO A 93 -14.07 -2.86 -6.99
C PRO A 93 -12.85 -2.29 -7.72
N ILE A 94 -11.91 -1.66 -7.00
CA ILE A 94 -10.65 -1.18 -7.59
C ILE A 94 -9.73 -2.37 -7.92
N LEU A 95 -9.62 -3.36 -7.03
CA LEU A 95 -8.88 -4.59 -7.32
C LEU A 95 -9.54 -5.36 -8.47
N ALA A 96 -10.87 -5.44 -8.50
CA ALA A 96 -11.61 -6.11 -9.57
C ALA A 96 -11.38 -5.52 -10.98
N THR A 97 -10.71 -4.37 -11.12
CA THR A 97 -10.28 -3.83 -12.43
C THR A 97 -9.09 -4.58 -13.03
N VAL A 98 -8.39 -5.39 -12.23
CA VAL A 98 -7.30 -6.28 -12.68
C VAL A 98 -7.91 -7.66 -12.94
N PRO A 99 -8.08 -8.08 -14.21
CA PRO A 99 -8.80 -9.30 -14.54
C PRO A 99 -7.98 -10.58 -14.30
N ASP A 100 -6.65 -10.47 -14.29
CA ASP A 100 -5.73 -11.59 -14.10
C ASP A 100 -5.53 -11.88 -12.60
N PRO A 101 -5.94 -13.06 -12.10
CA PRO A 101 -5.74 -13.43 -10.70
C PRO A 101 -4.27 -13.49 -10.28
N GLU A 102 -3.35 -13.83 -11.19
CA GLU A 102 -1.92 -13.82 -10.86
C GLU A 102 -1.41 -12.39 -10.70
N ALA A 103 -1.81 -11.47 -11.58
CA ALA A 103 -1.50 -10.06 -11.46
C ALA A 103 -2.05 -9.47 -10.15
N LEU A 104 -3.26 -9.86 -9.74
CA LEU A 104 -3.81 -9.51 -8.43
C LEU A 104 -2.95 -10.02 -7.28
N GLY A 105 -2.50 -11.28 -7.34
CA GLY A 105 -1.60 -11.86 -6.35
C GLY A 105 -0.30 -11.06 -6.19
N ARG A 106 0.24 -10.52 -7.28
CA ARG A 106 1.44 -9.66 -7.26
C ARG A 106 1.24 -8.30 -6.58
N LEU A 107 -0.01 -7.89 -6.33
CA LEU A 107 -0.31 -6.66 -5.56
C LEU A 107 -0.40 -6.91 -4.05
N VAL A 108 -0.39 -8.17 -3.61
CA VAL A 108 -0.54 -8.56 -2.20
C VAL A 108 0.82 -8.86 -1.60
N ALA A 109 1.24 -8.07 -0.61
CA ALA A 109 2.49 -8.28 0.10
C ALA A 109 2.33 -9.40 1.14
N PRO A 110 3.10 -10.51 1.05
CA PRO A 110 3.16 -11.53 2.10
C PRO A 110 3.85 -11.02 3.37
N LEU A 111 3.45 -11.59 4.50
CA LEU A 111 4.15 -11.42 5.78
C LEU A 111 5.54 -12.08 5.69
N ASP A 112 6.58 -11.34 6.07
CA ASP A 112 7.96 -11.83 6.12
C ASP A 112 8.47 -11.79 7.57
N LEU A 113 8.37 -12.94 8.25
CA LEU A 113 8.88 -13.09 9.62
C LEU A 113 10.40 -13.10 9.68
N ASN A 114 11.11 -13.48 8.61
CA ASN A 114 12.57 -13.52 8.59
C ASN A 114 13.16 -12.10 8.56
N ALA A 115 12.46 -11.16 7.93
CA ALA A 115 12.83 -9.74 7.89
C ALA A 115 12.22 -8.92 9.05
N SER A 116 11.51 -9.55 9.98
CA SER A 116 10.90 -8.87 11.13
C SER A 116 11.91 -8.64 12.25
N ALA A 117 11.69 -7.59 13.05
CA ALA A 117 12.49 -7.28 14.23
C ALA A 117 11.76 -7.73 15.51
N PRO A 118 12.27 -8.75 16.25
CA PRO A 118 11.63 -9.22 17.48
C PRO A 118 11.43 -8.09 18.49
N PHE A 119 10.24 -8.03 19.10
CA PHE A 119 9.83 -6.99 20.06
C PHE A 119 9.79 -5.55 19.51
N ASP A 120 9.78 -5.36 18.19
CA ASP A 120 9.66 -4.04 17.55
C ASP A 120 8.61 -4.05 16.43
N SER A 121 8.93 -4.65 15.27
CA SER A 121 8.12 -4.51 14.06
C SER A 121 8.04 -5.78 13.22
N LEU A 122 6.83 -6.07 12.73
CA LEU A 122 6.61 -7.04 11.66
C LEU A 122 7.01 -6.45 10.30
N THR A 123 7.33 -7.32 9.35
CA THR A 123 7.72 -6.93 7.99
C THR A 123 6.81 -7.58 6.95
N TYR A 124 6.51 -6.82 5.90
CA TYR A 124 5.84 -7.31 4.70
C TYR A 124 6.77 -7.12 3.51
N ARG A 125 6.83 -8.12 2.63
CA ARG A 125 7.66 -8.06 1.42
C ARG A 125 6.83 -7.70 0.20
N PHE A 126 7.29 -6.74 -0.60
CA PHE A 126 6.59 -6.33 -1.83
C PHE A 126 7.57 -6.08 -2.97
N ASP A 127 7.68 -7.06 -3.85
CA ASP A 127 8.57 -6.99 -5.01
C ASP A 127 7.85 -6.31 -6.18
N ILE A 128 8.52 -5.38 -6.88
CA ILE A 128 7.95 -4.62 -7.99
C ILE A 128 8.75 -4.92 -9.25
N VAL A 129 8.05 -5.32 -10.32
CA VAL A 129 8.65 -5.60 -11.63
C VAL A 129 8.26 -4.49 -12.60
N LEU A 130 9.26 -3.90 -13.26
CA LEU A 130 9.07 -2.92 -14.33
C LEU A 130 9.34 -3.57 -15.70
N HIS A 131 8.92 -2.93 -16.78
CA HIS A 131 9.26 -3.37 -18.13
C HIS A 131 10.77 -3.37 -18.35
N GLY A 132 11.28 -4.40 -19.04
CA GLY A 132 12.68 -4.51 -19.47
C GLY A 132 13.01 -3.66 -20.68
#